data_AF-A0AA48KHM2-F1
#
_entry.id   AF-A0AA48KHM2-F1
#
_cell.length_a   1.000
_cell.length_b   1.000
_cell.length_c   1.000
_cell.angle_alpha   90.00
_cell.angle_beta   90.00
_cell.angle_gamma   90.00
#
_symmetry.space_group_name_H-M   'P 1'
#
loop_
_entity.id
_entity.type
_entity.pdbx_description
1 polymer ?
#
loop_
_entity_poly.entity_id
_entity_poly.type
_entity_poly.pdbx_seq_one_letter_code
_entity_poly.pdbx_strand_id
1 'polypeptide(L)'
;MSAPAFTTALWQRLAAHEIGPAEASLSFAARLARENRWGEAHTQRVILEYKRFCYLARTAGHEVTPSDAVDQVWHLHLTYSRDYWEVFCPEVLGADLHHGPTAGGQVERDRYYDQYSATLNSYEVAFDEPPPPDIWPDAARRFGVDPKGLRVNPQDVMILDRRVAIIGSAGWVALGIVIAVLVGVMI
;
A
#
# COMPACT_ATOMS: atom_id res chain seq x y z
N MET A 1 -24.34 7.87 20.05
CA MET A 1 -23.30 6.98 19.53
C MET A 1 -23.55 6.86 18.04
N SER A 2 -22.56 7.18 17.20
CA SER A 2 -22.70 7.05 15.74
C SER A 2 -22.94 5.58 15.37
N ALA A 3 -23.70 5.33 14.30
CA ALA A 3 -23.88 3.97 13.81
C ALA A 3 -22.51 3.37 13.40
N PRO A 4 -22.25 2.08 13.66
CA PRO A 4 -21.00 1.44 13.27
C PRO A 4 -20.79 1.56 11.76
N ALA A 5 -19.55 1.83 11.32
CA ALA A 5 -19.26 2.20 9.93
C ALA A 5 -19.93 1.26 8.90
N PHE A 6 -19.87 -0.05 9.16
CA PHE A 6 -20.41 -1.09 8.28
C PHE A 6 -21.91 -1.02 8.03
N THR A 7 -22.67 -0.37 8.92
CA THR A 7 -24.14 -0.23 8.78
C THR A 7 -24.55 1.01 8.00
N THR A 8 -23.60 1.90 7.67
CA THR A 8 -23.91 3.17 7.01
C THR A 8 -24.13 2.97 5.50
N ALA A 9 -25.01 3.79 4.91
CA ALA A 9 -25.25 3.79 3.46
C ALA A 9 -23.98 4.12 2.65
N LEU A 10 -23.09 4.96 3.19
CA LEU A 10 -21.79 5.26 2.58
C LEU A 10 -20.93 3.99 2.49
N TRP A 11 -20.79 3.24 3.58
CA TRP A 11 -20.03 2.00 3.54
C TRP A 11 -20.62 0.99 2.56
N GLN A 12 -21.95 0.83 2.53
CA GLN A 12 -22.58 -0.12 1.62
C GLN A 12 -22.29 0.20 0.14
N ARG A 13 -22.32 1.49 -0.25
CA ARG A 13 -21.91 1.89 -1.60
C ARG A 13 -20.42 1.63 -1.86
N LEU A 14 -19.55 2.00 -0.93
CA LEU A 14 -18.10 1.76 -1.06
C LEU A 14 -17.78 0.27 -1.18
N ALA A 15 -18.40 -0.56 -0.35
CA ALA A 15 -18.23 -2.01 -0.34
C ALA A 15 -18.69 -2.63 -1.67
N ALA A 16 -19.82 -2.18 -2.21
CA ALA A 16 -20.39 -2.67 -3.46
C ALA A 16 -19.68 -2.18 -4.73
N HIS A 17 -18.95 -1.06 -4.68
CA HIS A 17 -18.29 -0.50 -5.87
C HIS A 17 -17.19 -1.43 -6.40
N GLU A 18 -17.28 -1.76 -7.68
CA GLU A 18 -16.23 -2.46 -8.43
C GLU A 18 -15.50 -1.45 -9.30
N ILE A 19 -14.16 -1.39 -9.19
CA ILE A 19 -13.37 -0.38 -9.88
C ILE A 19 -13.11 -0.84 -11.32
N GLY A 20 -13.54 -0.02 -12.28
CA GLY A 20 -13.30 -0.25 -13.70
C GLY A 20 -14.30 -1.21 -14.35
N PRO A 21 -14.17 -1.46 -15.66
CA PRO A 21 -15.17 -2.22 -16.41
C PRO A 21 -15.12 -3.72 -16.06
N ALA A 22 -16.30 -4.29 -15.73
CA ALA A 22 -16.45 -5.71 -15.38
C ALA A 22 -15.95 -6.67 -16.47
N GLU A 23 -16.10 -6.29 -17.73
CA GLU A 23 -15.72 -7.11 -18.90
C GLU A 23 -14.24 -6.96 -19.31
N ALA A 24 -13.41 -6.30 -18.49
CA ALA A 24 -11.99 -6.14 -18.80
C ALA A 24 -11.25 -7.47 -18.73
N SER A 25 -10.53 -7.81 -19.80
CA SER A 25 -9.64 -8.98 -19.83
C SER A 25 -8.53 -8.93 -18.78
N LEU A 26 -8.11 -7.72 -18.39
CA LEU A 26 -7.24 -7.47 -17.25
C LEU A 26 -8.02 -6.61 -16.23
N SER A 27 -8.52 -7.25 -15.19
CA SER A 27 -9.24 -6.57 -14.11
C SER A 27 -8.35 -5.58 -13.35
N PHE A 28 -8.98 -4.62 -12.67
CA PHE A 28 -8.28 -3.67 -11.80
C PHE A 28 -7.39 -4.39 -10.77
N ALA A 29 -7.92 -5.41 -10.10
CA ALA A 29 -7.18 -6.19 -9.12
C ALA A 29 -6.00 -6.94 -9.74
N ALA A 30 -6.18 -7.56 -10.92
CA ALA A 30 -5.10 -8.27 -11.61
C ALA A 30 -3.98 -7.31 -12.04
N ARG A 31 -4.33 -6.10 -12.51
CA ARG A 31 -3.36 -5.05 -12.83
C ARG A 31 -2.61 -4.58 -11.58
N LEU A 32 -3.33 -4.30 -10.50
CA LEU A 32 -2.77 -3.87 -9.22
C LEU A 32 -1.77 -4.89 -8.66
N ALA A 33 -2.15 -6.18 -8.67
CA ALA A 33 -1.30 -7.28 -8.25
C ALA A 33 -0.01 -7.35 -9.07
N ARG A 34 -0.12 -7.21 -10.41
CA ARG A 34 1.03 -7.25 -11.32
C ARG A 34 1.98 -6.07 -11.11
N GLU A 35 1.46 -4.85 -10.97
CA GLU A 35 2.27 -3.63 -10.83
C GLU A 35 3.03 -3.58 -9.49
N ASN A 36 2.44 -4.15 -8.43
CA ASN A 36 3.03 -4.15 -7.08
C ASN A 36 3.67 -5.48 -6.68
N ARG A 37 3.62 -6.50 -7.55
CA ARG A 37 4.06 -7.89 -7.28
C ARG A 37 3.41 -8.50 -6.06
N TRP A 38 2.12 -8.23 -5.86
CA TRP A 38 1.35 -8.79 -4.77
C TRP A 38 0.68 -10.10 -5.17
N GLY A 39 0.47 -10.97 -4.18
CA GLY A 39 -0.43 -12.11 -4.33
C GLY A 39 -1.90 -11.66 -4.39
N GLU A 40 -2.75 -12.48 -4.99
CA GLU A 40 -4.18 -12.18 -5.17
C GLU A 40 -4.89 -11.89 -3.84
N ALA A 41 -4.73 -12.76 -2.83
CA ALA A 41 -5.34 -12.59 -1.52
C ALA A 41 -4.90 -11.28 -0.82
N HIS A 42 -3.62 -10.92 -0.93
CA HIS A 42 -3.13 -9.64 -0.39
C HIS A 42 -3.78 -8.47 -1.13
N THR A 43 -3.81 -8.52 -2.46
CA THR A 43 -4.39 -7.48 -3.32
C THR A 43 -5.86 -7.20 -2.96
N GLN A 44 -6.67 -8.24 -2.77
CA GLN A 44 -8.08 -8.07 -2.41
C GLN A 44 -8.25 -7.41 -1.04
N ARG A 45 -7.42 -7.77 -0.05
CA ARG A 45 -7.43 -7.09 1.26
C ARG A 45 -7.04 -5.63 1.14
N VAL A 46 -6.02 -5.28 0.36
CA VAL A 46 -5.62 -3.87 0.18
C VAL A 46 -6.71 -3.05 -0.52
N ILE A 47 -7.44 -3.64 -1.49
CA ILE A 47 -8.62 -2.99 -2.11
C ILE A 47 -9.72 -2.72 -1.07
N LEU A 48 -9.98 -3.66 -0.17
CA LEU A 48 -10.91 -3.45 0.94
C LEU A 48 -10.44 -2.33 1.87
N GLU A 49 -9.15 -2.29 2.21
CA GLU A 49 -8.56 -1.22 3.02
C GLU A 49 -8.62 0.14 2.33
N TYR A 50 -8.50 0.20 1.00
CA TYR A 50 -8.74 1.43 0.24
C TYR A 50 -10.18 1.93 0.36
N LYS A 51 -11.17 1.03 0.34
CA LYS A 51 -12.57 1.40 0.60
C LYS A 51 -12.77 1.92 2.03
N ARG A 52 -12.10 1.32 3.02
CA ARG A 52 -12.07 1.82 4.41
C ARG A 52 -11.42 3.21 4.50
N PHE A 53 -10.31 3.43 3.82
CA PHE A 53 -9.67 4.74 3.73
C PHE A 53 -10.61 5.81 3.14
N CYS A 54 -11.31 5.51 2.05
CA CYS A 54 -12.28 6.45 1.46
C CYS A 54 -13.44 6.77 2.41
N TYR A 55 -13.89 5.78 3.20
CA TYR A 55 -14.87 6.01 4.26
C TYR A 55 -14.34 7.02 5.29
N LEU A 56 -13.11 6.82 5.77
CA LEU A 56 -12.47 7.73 6.73
C LEU A 56 -12.28 9.13 6.15
N ALA A 57 -11.84 9.24 4.89
CA ALA A 57 -11.68 10.52 4.20
C ALA A 57 -12.98 11.34 4.17
N ARG A 58 -14.13 10.66 4.16
CA ARG A 58 -15.44 11.31 4.15
C ARG A 58 -16.00 11.63 5.54
N THR A 59 -15.54 10.94 6.59
CA THR A 59 -16.24 10.88 7.89
C THR A 59 -15.38 11.29 9.09
N ALA A 60 -14.05 11.23 9.00
CA ALA A 60 -13.14 11.49 10.12
C ALA A 60 -13.16 12.95 10.60
N GLY A 61 -13.66 13.88 9.79
CA GLY A 61 -13.71 15.31 10.12
C GLY A 61 -12.35 16.03 10.05
N HIS A 62 -11.32 15.33 9.59
CA HIS A 62 -9.99 15.86 9.31
C HIS A 62 -9.45 15.19 8.03
N GLU A 63 -8.42 15.78 7.44
CA GLU A 63 -7.72 15.13 6.32
C GLU A 63 -7.06 13.82 6.79
N VAL A 64 -7.11 12.78 5.98
CA VAL A 64 -6.52 11.47 6.29
C VAL A 64 -5.35 11.15 5.37
N THR A 65 -4.42 10.32 5.83
CA THR A 65 -3.25 9.88 5.05
C THR A 65 -3.26 8.36 4.91
N PRO A 66 -3.15 7.81 3.68
CA PRO A 66 -3.15 6.36 3.47
C PRO A 66 -1.81 5.72 3.84
N SER A 67 -1.82 4.40 4.11
CA SER A 67 -0.59 3.61 4.06
C SER A 67 -0.04 3.55 2.63
N ASP A 68 1.22 3.13 2.45
CA ASP A 68 1.80 3.01 1.10
C ASP A 68 0.98 2.05 0.23
N ALA A 69 0.62 0.88 0.75
CA ALA A 69 -0.17 -0.11 0.00
C ALA A 69 -1.55 0.46 -0.42
N VAL A 70 -2.24 1.16 0.47
CA VAL A 70 -3.54 1.78 0.16
C VAL A 70 -3.39 2.92 -0.85
N ASP A 71 -2.31 3.68 -0.76
CA ASP A 71 -1.96 4.74 -1.71
C ASP A 71 -1.69 4.17 -3.11
N GLN A 72 -1.10 2.98 -3.24
CA GLN A 72 -0.94 2.31 -4.55
C GLN A 72 -2.30 1.98 -5.20
N VAL A 73 -3.31 1.58 -4.41
CA VAL A 73 -4.68 1.37 -4.93
C VAL A 73 -5.26 2.70 -5.40
N TRP A 74 -5.12 3.75 -4.59
CA TRP A 74 -5.64 5.07 -4.92
C TRP A 74 -4.98 5.63 -6.19
N HIS A 75 -3.66 5.56 -6.29
CA HIS A 75 -2.91 5.93 -7.49
C HIS A 75 -3.42 5.21 -8.73
N LEU A 76 -3.61 3.89 -8.65
CA LEU A 76 -4.12 3.13 -9.80
C LEU A 76 -5.55 3.57 -10.13
N HIS A 77 -6.42 3.73 -9.15
CA HIS A 77 -7.82 4.13 -9.35
C HIS A 77 -7.94 5.51 -10.00
N LEU A 78 -7.06 6.47 -9.67
CA LEU A 78 -7.00 7.77 -10.35
C LEU A 78 -6.72 7.64 -11.86
N THR A 79 -6.02 6.59 -12.30
CA THR A 79 -5.81 6.32 -13.73
C THR A 79 -7.05 5.76 -14.43
N TYR A 80 -8.02 5.22 -13.68
CA TYR A 80 -9.35 4.87 -14.17
C TYR A 80 -10.24 6.12 -14.10
N SER A 81 -9.78 7.20 -14.73
CA SER A 81 -10.25 8.57 -14.44
C SER A 81 -11.74 8.78 -14.65
N ARG A 82 -12.36 8.08 -15.61
CA ARG A 82 -13.80 8.13 -15.83
C ARG A 82 -14.57 7.45 -14.69
N ASP A 83 -14.17 6.25 -14.30
CA ASP A 83 -14.72 5.58 -13.12
C ASP A 83 -14.56 6.46 -11.89
N TYR A 84 -13.36 7.00 -11.68
CA TYR A 84 -13.04 7.82 -10.52
C TYR A 84 -13.86 9.11 -10.43
N TRP A 85 -13.89 9.91 -11.51
CA TRP A 85 -14.49 11.25 -11.49
C TRP A 85 -15.97 11.27 -11.87
N GLU A 86 -16.42 10.37 -12.74
CA GLU A 86 -17.80 10.39 -13.25
C GLU A 86 -18.71 9.47 -12.41
N VAL A 87 -18.18 8.45 -11.73
CA VAL A 87 -18.97 7.47 -10.96
C VAL A 87 -18.58 7.45 -9.47
N PHE A 88 -17.34 7.12 -9.15
CA PHE A 88 -16.90 6.89 -7.77
C PHE A 88 -17.05 8.13 -6.89
N CYS A 89 -16.48 9.28 -7.27
CA CYS A 89 -16.59 10.51 -6.48
C CYS A 89 -18.04 11.00 -6.30
N PRO A 90 -18.84 11.22 -7.38
CA PRO A 90 -20.18 11.77 -7.25
C PRO A 90 -21.22 10.78 -6.69
N GLU A 91 -21.17 9.50 -7.07
CA GLU A 91 -22.25 8.55 -6.77
C GLU A 91 -21.91 7.63 -5.59
N VAL A 92 -20.67 7.14 -5.52
CA VAL A 92 -20.26 6.18 -4.49
C VAL A 92 -19.84 6.90 -3.21
N LEU A 93 -18.80 7.72 -3.29
CA LEU A 93 -18.25 8.49 -2.18
C LEU A 93 -19.17 9.66 -1.79
N GLY A 94 -19.80 10.30 -2.79
CA GLY A 94 -20.64 11.47 -2.62
C GLY A 94 -19.87 12.75 -2.28
N ALA A 95 -18.60 12.82 -2.69
CA ALA A 95 -17.72 13.97 -2.55
C ALA A 95 -16.49 13.80 -3.46
N ASP A 96 -15.90 14.93 -3.86
CA ASP A 96 -14.60 14.92 -4.52
C ASP A 96 -13.50 14.52 -3.54
N LEU A 97 -12.61 13.63 -3.98
CA LEU A 97 -11.45 13.22 -3.22
C LEU A 97 -10.20 13.44 -4.09
N HIS A 98 -9.45 14.48 -3.80
CA HIS A 98 -8.26 14.82 -4.57
C HIS A 98 -7.01 14.20 -3.96
N HIS A 99 -6.14 13.66 -4.83
CA HIS A 99 -4.78 13.31 -4.48
C HIS A 99 -3.86 14.48 -4.82
N GLY A 100 -3.04 14.90 -3.88
CA GLY A 100 -2.17 16.07 -4.01
C GLY A 100 -0.70 15.70 -3.75
N PRO A 101 0.25 16.33 -4.47
CA PRO A 101 1.66 16.16 -4.16
C PRO A 101 2.01 16.77 -2.80
N THR A 102 2.99 16.19 -2.14
CA THR A 102 3.66 16.81 -0.97
C THR A 102 4.46 18.03 -1.44
N ALA A 103 4.37 19.14 -0.70
CA ALA A 103 5.24 20.31 -0.84
C ALA A 103 6.74 20.03 -0.51
N GLY A 104 7.03 18.91 0.14
CA GLY A 104 8.35 18.50 0.60
C GLY A 104 8.81 19.19 1.89
N GLY A 105 9.95 18.74 2.41
CA GLY A 105 10.60 19.33 3.58
C GLY A 105 10.18 18.76 4.93
N GLN A 106 10.89 19.17 5.99
CA GLN A 106 10.73 18.60 7.34
C GLN A 106 9.33 18.83 7.92
N VAL A 107 8.82 20.06 7.84
CA VAL A 107 7.52 20.46 8.39
C VAL A 107 6.40 19.58 7.85
N GLU A 108 6.42 19.30 6.55
CA GLU A 108 5.36 18.49 5.96
C GLU A 108 5.50 17.01 6.29
N ARG A 109 6.72 16.50 6.44
CA ARG A 109 6.93 15.13 6.93
C ARG A 109 6.38 14.96 8.34
N ASP A 110 6.63 15.92 9.23
CA ASP A 110 6.12 15.87 10.60
C ASP A 110 4.59 15.97 10.62
N ARG A 111 4.01 16.86 9.78
CA ARG A 111 2.55 16.94 9.58
C ARG A 111 1.95 15.60 9.12
N TYR A 112 2.52 14.98 8.09
CA TYR A 112 2.01 13.70 7.58
C TYR A 112 2.19 12.56 8.59
N TYR A 113 3.24 12.60 9.40
CA TYR A 113 3.44 11.64 10.48
C TYR A 113 2.28 11.69 11.48
N ASP A 114 1.95 12.88 11.99
CA ASP A 114 0.86 13.08 12.94
C ASP A 114 -0.50 12.78 12.31
N GLN A 115 -0.72 13.21 11.07
CA GLN A 115 -1.95 12.97 10.31
C GLN A 115 -2.19 11.47 10.06
N TYR A 116 -1.13 10.71 9.78
CA TYR A 116 -1.22 9.27 9.62
C TYR A 116 -1.59 8.58 10.92
N SER A 117 -0.97 8.95 12.05
CA SER A 117 -1.36 8.45 13.37
C SER A 117 -2.82 8.77 13.69
N ALA A 118 -3.29 9.98 13.38
CA ALA A 118 -4.71 10.34 13.52
C ALA A 118 -5.61 9.49 12.60
N THR A 119 -5.14 9.14 11.40
CA THR A 119 -5.88 8.25 10.48
C THR A 119 -6.04 6.84 11.06
N LEU A 120 -4.98 6.27 11.64
CA LEU A 120 -5.05 4.96 12.31
C LEU A 120 -6.00 4.98 13.51
N ASN A 121 -5.99 6.04 14.31
CA ASN A 121 -6.95 6.19 15.41
C ASN A 121 -8.40 6.31 14.89
N SER A 122 -8.64 7.10 13.84
CA SER A 122 -9.95 7.21 13.22
C SER A 122 -10.44 5.89 12.61
N TYR A 123 -9.52 5.05 12.12
CA TYR A 123 -9.83 3.69 11.68
C TYR A 123 -10.40 2.85 12.82
N GLU A 124 -9.69 2.77 13.94
CA GLU A 124 -10.10 1.97 15.10
C GLU A 124 -11.47 2.43 15.63
N VAL A 125 -11.69 3.74 15.70
CA VAL A 125 -12.97 4.32 16.13
C VAL A 125 -14.10 3.99 15.15
N ALA A 126 -13.85 4.04 13.83
CA ALA A 126 -14.89 3.82 12.83
C ALA A 126 -15.29 2.34 12.71
N PHE A 127 -14.32 1.44 12.77
CA PHE A 127 -14.51 0.02 12.46
C PHE A 127 -14.53 -0.90 13.68
N ASP A 128 -14.21 -0.39 14.89
CA ASP A 128 -14.12 -1.17 16.13
C ASP A 128 -13.12 -2.34 16.02
N GLU A 129 -12.12 -2.17 15.15
CA GLU A 129 -11.11 -3.17 14.79
C GLU A 129 -9.76 -2.46 14.56
N PRO A 130 -8.63 -3.04 14.98
CA PRO A 130 -7.33 -2.51 14.64
C PRO A 130 -7.05 -2.70 13.14
N PRO A 131 -6.43 -1.72 12.47
CA PRO A 131 -6.07 -1.87 11.07
C PRO A 131 -4.99 -2.96 10.91
N PRO A 132 -5.07 -3.82 9.86
CA PRO A 132 -4.14 -4.92 9.67
C PRO A 132 -2.70 -4.41 9.47
N PRO A 133 -1.74 -4.79 10.33
CA PRO A 133 -0.41 -4.15 10.37
C PRO A 133 0.48 -4.44 9.16
N ASP A 134 0.15 -5.47 8.38
CA ASP A 134 0.83 -5.78 7.12
C ASP A 134 0.38 -4.86 5.95
N ILE A 135 -0.73 -4.13 6.11
CA ILE A 135 -1.24 -3.14 5.15
C ILE A 135 -1.14 -1.71 5.72
N TRP A 136 -1.38 -1.56 7.03
CA TRP A 136 -1.31 -0.32 7.79
C TRP A 136 -0.21 -0.40 8.85
N PRO A 137 1.07 -0.27 8.44
CA PRO A 137 2.17 -0.28 9.40
C PRO A 137 2.14 0.97 10.27
N ASP A 138 3.00 1.03 11.29
CA ASP A 138 3.17 2.25 12.06
C ASP A 138 3.76 3.41 11.23
N ALA A 139 3.63 4.63 11.75
CA ALA A 139 4.11 5.84 11.09
C ALA A 139 5.63 5.83 10.84
N ALA A 140 6.41 5.22 11.75
CA ALA A 140 7.85 5.13 11.62
C ALA A 140 8.26 4.29 10.39
N ARG A 141 7.55 3.19 10.12
CA ARG A 141 7.72 2.40 8.90
C ARG A 141 7.19 3.14 7.67
N ARG A 142 5.97 3.68 7.74
CA ARG A 142 5.30 4.36 6.62
C ARG A 142 6.11 5.52 6.04
N PHE A 143 6.84 6.26 6.88
CA PHE A 143 7.63 7.42 6.46
C PHE A 143 9.15 7.20 6.53
N GLY A 144 9.63 6.19 7.25
CA GLY A 144 11.06 5.90 7.40
C GLY A 144 11.59 4.77 6.53
N VAL A 145 10.73 3.84 6.09
CA VAL A 145 11.13 2.64 5.33
C VAL A 145 10.47 2.60 3.97
N ASP A 146 9.14 2.64 3.91
CA ASP A 146 8.39 2.41 2.67
C ASP A 146 8.75 3.41 1.53
N PRO A 147 8.99 4.71 1.79
CA PRO A 147 9.38 5.66 0.74
C PRO A 147 10.75 5.39 0.10
N LYS A 148 11.55 4.47 0.65
CA LYS A 148 12.84 4.06 0.07
C LYS A 148 12.68 3.02 -1.04
N GLY A 149 11.46 2.53 -1.28
CA GLY A 149 11.15 1.68 -2.41
C GLY A 149 11.51 2.35 -3.73
N LEU A 150 12.07 1.57 -4.67
CA LEU A 150 12.45 2.08 -5.98
C LEU A 150 11.92 1.17 -7.09
N ARG A 151 11.52 1.78 -8.20
CA ARG A 151 11.13 1.04 -9.40
C ARG A 151 12.39 0.52 -10.08
N VAL A 152 12.45 -0.80 -10.27
CA VAL A 152 13.52 -1.49 -10.98
C VAL A 152 12.94 -2.35 -12.09
N ASN A 153 13.66 -2.45 -13.20
CA ASN A 153 13.37 -3.46 -14.20
C ASN A 153 14.09 -4.77 -13.80
N PRO A 154 13.37 -5.88 -13.57
CA PRO A 154 13.98 -7.15 -13.20
C PRO A 154 14.88 -7.78 -14.28
N GLN A 155 14.87 -7.28 -15.51
CA GLN A 155 15.88 -7.67 -16.51
C GLN A 155 17.27 -7.09 -16.22
N ASP A 156 17.32 -5.95 -15.53
CA ASP A 156 18.56 -5.18 -15.29
C ASP A 156 19.17 -5.46 -13.91
N VAL A 157 18.42 -6.11 -13.00
CA VAL A 157 18.86 -6.37 -11.62
C VAL A 157 18.45 -7.75 -11.10
N MET A 158 19.27 -8.33 -10.24
CA MET A 158 18.89 -9.49 -9.41
C MET A 158 18.25 -9.01 -8.11
N ILE A 159 17.01 -9.43 -7.84
CA ILE A 159 16.28 -9.10 -6.61
C ILE A 159 16.29 -10.34 -5.71
N LEU A 160 16.96 -10.22 -4.56
CA LEU A 160 17.08 -11.28 -3.57
C LEU A 160 16.60 -10.78 -2.22
N ASP A 161 15.96 -11.66 -1.45
CA ASP A 161 15.72 -11.40 -0.05
C ASP A 161 17.06 -11.15 0.66
N ARG A 162 17.09 -10.13 1.54
CA ARG A 162 18.33 -9.71 2.20
C ARG A 162 18.95 -10.84 3.03
N ARG A 163 18.14 -11.68 3.69
CA ARG A 163 18.64 -12.81 4.49
C ARG A 163 19.24 -13.88 3.58
N VAL A 164 18.55 -14.19 2.47
CA VAL A 164 19.03 -15.15 1.47
C VAL A 164 20.36 -14.68 0.87
N ALA A 165 20.46 -13.40 0.51
CA ALA A 165 21.70 -12.83 -0.03
C ALA A 165 22.87 -12.91 0.97
N ILE A 166 22.61 -12.58 2.25
CA ILE A 166 23.64 -12.66 3.30
C ILE A 166 24.10 -14.11 3.52
N ILE A 167 23.17 -15.06 3.71
CA ILE A 167 23.49 -16.47 3.93
C ILE A 167 24.25 -17.04 2.72
N GLY A 168 23.80 -16.73 1.51
CA GLY A 168 24.45 -17.17 0.28
C GLY A 168 25.89 -16.64 0.15
N SER A 169 26.12 -15.36 0.46
CA SER A 169 27.46 -14.76 0.40
C SER A 169 28.46 -15.40 1.38
N ALA A 170 28.02 -15.73 2.59
CA ALA A 170 28.85 -16.42 3.57
C ALA A 170 29.28 -17.83 3.07
N GLY A 171 28.37 -18.55 2.41
CA GLY A 171 28.67 -19.84 1.79
C GLY A 171 29.73 -19.76 0.68
N TRP A 172 29.65 -18.73 -0.17
CA TRP A 172 30.65 -18.50 -1.23
C TRP A 172 32.03 -18.13 -0.68
N VAL A 173 32.10 -17.32 0.39
CA VAL A 173 33.37 -16.99 1.06
C VAL A 173 33.99 -18.25 1.67
N ALA A 174 33.21 -19.07 2.36
CA ALA A 174 33.70 -20.32 2.94
C ALA A 174 34.23 -21.28 1.86
N LEU A 175 33.51 -21.43 0.75
CA LEU A 175 33.94 -22.25 -0.39
C LEU A 175 35.26 -21.72 -0.99
N GLY A 176 35.38 -20.41 -1.15
CA GLY A 176 36.62 -19.77 -1.63
C GLY A 176 37.81 -20.03 -0.73
N ILE A 177 37.63 -19.99 0.59
CA ILE A 177 38.68 -20.33 1.57
C ILE A 177 39.08 -21.80 1.45
N VAL A 178 38.11 -22.72 1.35
CA VAL A 178 38.39 -24.16 1.19
C VAL A 178 39.20 -24.41 -0.09
N ILE A 179 38.80 -23.80 -1.20
CA ILE A 179 39.53 -23.93 -2.47
C ILE A 179 40.97 -23.40 -2.33
N ALA A 180 41.15 -22.23 -1.71
CA ALA A 180 42.48 -21.65 -1.50
C ALA A 180 43.38 -22.52 -0.62
N VAL A 181 42.84 -23.13 0.46
CA VAL A 181 43.58 -24.06 1.32
C VAL A 181 43.97 -25.32 0.55
N LEU A 182 43.05 -25.92 -0.23
CA LEU A 182 43.34 -27.11 -1.01
C LEU A 182 44.40 -26.87 -2.09
N VAL A 183 44.35 -25.72 -2.77
CA VAL A 183 45.37 -25.32 -3.75
C VAL A 183 46.71 -25.04 -3.07
N GLY A 184 46.73 -24.37 -1.92
CA GLY A 184 47.95 -24.07 -1.17
C GLY A 184 48.62 -25.30 -0.55
N VAL A 185 47.88 -26.39 -0.30
CA VAL A 185 48.43 -27.68 0.17
C VAL A 185 49.01 -28.51 -0.98
N MET A 186 48.65 -28.19 -2.23
CA MET A 186 49.09 -28.91 -3.43
C MET A 186 50.34 -28.32 -4.11
N ILE A 187 50.87 -27.19 -3.63
CA ILE A 187 52.08 -26.50 -4.13
C ILE A 187 53.19 -26.65 -3.10
#